data_AF-A0A7J8CDV1-F1
#
_entry.id   AF-A0A7J8CDV1-F1
#
_cell.length_a   1.000
_cell.length_b   1.000
_cell.length_c   1.000
_cell.angle_alpha   90.00
_cell.angle_beta   90.00
_cell.angle_gamma   90.00
#
_symmetry.space_group_name_H-M   'P 1'
#
loop_
_entity.id
_entity.type
_entity.pdbx_description
1 polymer ?
#
loop_
_entity_poly.entity_id
_entity_poly.type
_entity_poly.pdbx_seq_one_letter_code
_entity_poly.pdbx_strand_id
1 'polypeptide(L)'
;MHLRPRNPKRDRLVNEPLAAYSYFQIGAIQSFAGFTDYFTAMAQEGWFPLLCVGLRPQWENHHLQDLQDSYGQEWTFGQRLYQQYTCYTVFFISIEMCQIADVLIRKTRRLSAFQQGFFRNKILVIAIVFQVCVGCFLCYCPGMPNIFNFMPIR
;
A
#
# COMPACT_ATOMS: atom_id res chain seq x y z
N MET A 1 11.47 37.43 4.56
CA MET A 1 12.66 36.86 3.89
C MET A 1 13.91 37.29 4.65
N HIS A 2 14.26 36.58 5.73
CA HIS A 2 15.39 36.95 6.61
C HIS A 2 16.39 35.78 6.80
N LEU A 3 16.32 34.78 5.91
CA LEU A 3 17.21 33.62 5.94
C LEU A 3 18.39 33.84 5.00
N ARG A 4 19.58 33.39 5.40
CA ARG A 4 20.76 33.41 4.53
C ARG A 4 20.61 32.42 3.37
N PRO A 5 21.28 32.64 2.22
CA PRO A 5 21.30 31.70 1.11
C PRO A 5 21.84 30.32 1.54
N ARG A 6 21.28 29.25 0.95
CA ARG A 6 21.69 27.85 1.24
C ARG A 6 23.14 27.59 0.85
N ASN A 7 23.83 26.70 1.56
CA ASN A 7 25.15 26.23 1.16
C ASN A 7 25.04 25.09 0.14
N PRO A 8 25.53 25.23 -1.10
CA PRO A 8 25.35 24.20 -2.14
C PRO A 8 26.10 22.88 -1.87
N LYS A 9 27.13 22.89 -1.02
CA LYS A 9 27.91 21.68 -0.69
C LYS A 9 27.33 20.92 0.51
N ARG A 10 26.79 21.63 1.50
CA ARG A 10 26.26 21.05 2.75
C ARG A 10 24.75 20.84 2.73
N ASP A 11 23.99 21.83 2.23
CA ASP A 11 22.53 21.83 2.22
C ASP A 11 22.00 21.26 0.89
N ARG A 12 22.23 19.95 0.72
CA ARG A 12 21.73 19.19 -0.42
C ARG A 12 20.22 18.97 -0.31
N LEU A 13 19.56 18.80 -1.46
CA LEU A 13 18.11 18.59 -1.52
C LEU A 13 17.70 17.25 -0.87
N VAL A 14 18.49 16.21 -1.10
CA VAL A 14 18.37 14.90 -0.45
C VAL A 14 19.63 14.67 0.38
N ASN A 15 19.44 14.49 1.68
CA ASN A 15 20.49 14.19 2.63
C ASN A 15 20.20 12.85 3.33
N GLU A 16 21.21 12.28 3.97
CA GLU A 16 21.10 10.98 4.63
C GLU A 16 20.02 10.95 5.72
N PRO A 17 19.84 11.97 6.58
CA PRO A 17 18.77 11.97 7.56
C PRO A 17 17.36 11.93 6.93
N LEU A 18 17.16 12.60 5.79
CA LEU A 18 15.89 12.54 5.06
C LEU A 18 15.66 11.13 4.49
N ALA A 19 16.70 10.50 3.94
CA ALA A 19 16.60 9.15 3.40
C ALA A 19 16.32 8.12 4.49
N ALA A 20 17.05 8.16 5.61
CA ALA A 20 16.86 7.25 6.73
C ALA A 20 15.46 7.36 7.34
N TYR A 21 14.97 8.59 7.54
CA TYR A 21 13.61 8.83 8.03
C TYR A 21 12.54 8.31 7.06
N SER A 22 12.70 8.58 5.77
CA SER A 22 11.70 8.22 4.77
C SER A 22 11.66 6.72 4.50
N TYR A 23 12.81 6.07 4.31
CA TYR A 23 12.88 4.66 3.93
C TYR A 23 12.71 3.73 5.12
N PHE A 24 13.46 3.95 6.19
CA PHE A 24 13.56 2.95 7.27
C PHE A 24 12.63 3.22 8.45
N GLN A 25 12.03 4.41 8.55
CA GLN A 25 11.02 4.67 9.58
C GLN A 25 9.62 4.68 8.97
N ILE A 26 9.32 5.65 8.11
CA ILE A 26 7.98 5.73 7.50
C ILE A 26 7.76 4.55 6.56
N GLY A 27 8.69 4.30 5.63
CA GLY A 27 8.58 3.18 4.69
C GLY A 27 8.47 1.81 5.37
N ALA A 28 9.12 1.63 6.52
CA ALA A 28 8.98 0.42 7.33
C ALA A 28 7.54 0.29 7.87
N ILE A 29 6.99 1.36 8.47
CA ILE A 29 5.60 1.36 8.97
C ILE A 29 4.61 1.07 7.84
N GLN A 30 4.80 1.66 6.66
CA GLN A 30 3.96 1.40 5.48
C GLN A 30 4.06 -0.07 5.03
N SER A 31 5.26 -0.63 5.04
CA SER A 31 5.48 -2.04 4.71
C SER A 31 4.78 -2.96 5.70
N PHE A 32 4.89 -2.70 7.00
CA PHE A 32 4.19 -3.47 8.03
C PHE A 32 2.67 -3.37 7.90
N ALA A 33 2.12 -2.19 7.57
CA ALA A 33 0.70 -2.04 7.30
C ALA A 33 0.26 -2.90 6.11
N GLY A 34 0.99 -2.85 4.99
CA GLY A 34 0.68 -3.67 3.81
C GLY A 34 0.77 -5.17 4.07
N PHE A 35 1.79 -5.64 4.79
CA PHE A 35 1.89 -7.06 5.17
C PHE A 35 0.80 -7.49 6.15
N THR A 36 0.37 -6.61 7.04
CA THR A 36 -0.74 -6.89 7.96
C THR A 36 -2.02 -7.16 7.16
N ASP A 37 -2.38 -6.25 6.26
CA ASP A 37 -3.57 -6.41 5.40
C ASP A 37 -3.47 -7.61 4.45
N TYR A 38 -2.28 -7.90 3.92
CA TYR A 38 -2.03 -9.11 3.12
C TYR A 38 -2.39 -10.38 3.90
N PHE A 39 -1.86 -10.53 5.12
CA PHE A 39 -2.13 -11.71 5.94
C PHE A 39 -3.59 -11.74 6.43
N THR A 40 -4.22 -10.58 6.64
CA THR A 40 -5.64 -10.50 6.95
C THR A 40 -6.49 -11.02 5.79
N ALA A 41 -6.25 -10.56 4.56
CA ALA A 41 -6.99 -11.00 3.38
C ALA A 41 -6.77 -12.48 3.07
N MET A 42 -5.54 -12.98 3.21
CA MET A 42 -5.22 -14.40 3.02
C MET A 42 -5.92 -15.27 4.08
N ALA A 43 -5.83 -14.91 5.36
CA ALA A 43 -6.38 -15.72 6.44
C ALA A 43 -7.92 -15.76 6.46
N GLN A 44 -8.57 -14.65 6.07
CA GLN A 44 -10.03 -14.59 5.94
C GLN A 44 -10.55 -15.52 4.84
N GLU A 45 -9.77 -15.71 3.77
CA GLU A 45 -10.09 -16.61 2.65
C GLU A 45 -9.52 -18.03 2.82
N GLY A 46 -9.04 -18.37 4.03
CA GLY A 46 -8.62 -19.74 4.38
C GLY A 46 -7.14 -20.05 4.30
N TRP A 47 -6.30 -19.07 3.97
CA TRP A 47 -4.86 -19.23 3.84
C TRP A 47 -4.15 -18.64 5.07
N PHE A 48 -3.96 -19.45 6.11
CA PHE A 48 -3.32 -18.97 7.33
C PHE A 48 -1.85 -18.60 7.11
N PRO A 49 -1.30 -17.66 7.91
CA PRO A 49 0.06 -17.16 7.71
C PRO A 49 1.14 -18.24 7.69
N LEU A 50 0.98 -19.30 8.51
CA LEU A 50 1.93 -20.41 8.54
C LEU A 50 1.91 -21.24 7.25
N LEU A 51 0.73 -21.45 6.66
CA LEU A 51 0.59 -22.17 5.39
C LEU A 51 1.14 -21.35 4.22
N CYS A 52 1.06 -20.01 4.29
CA CYS A 52 1.57 -19.12 3.25
C CYS A 52 3.09 -19.23 3.07
N VAL A 53 3.83 -19.61 4.11
CA VAL A 53 5.30 -19.74 4.05
C VAL A 53 5.67 -20.94 3.17
N GLY A 54 6.37 -20.68 2.07
CA GLY A 54 6.79 -21.73 1.14
C GLY A 54 5.73 -22.17 0.13
N LEU A 55 4.55 -21.53 0.12
CA LEU A 55 3.42 -21.91 -0.74
C LEU A 55 3.64 -21.57 -2.22
N ARG A 56 4.51 -20.60 -2.54
CA ARG A 56 4.70 -20.06 -3.90
C ARG A 56 4.83 -21.11 -5.01
N PRO A 57 5.66 -22.17 -4.91
CA PRO A 57 5.81 -23.14 -5.98
C PRO A 57 4.52 -23.92 -6.29
N GLN A 58 3.70 -24.17 -5.27
CA GLN A 58 2.42 -24.85 -5.41
C GLN A 58 1.33 -23.87 -5.89
N TRP A 59 1.34 -22.65 -5.37
CA TRP A 59 0.42 -21.58 -5.73
C TRP A 59 0.45 -21.27 -7.22
N GLU A 60 1.64 -21.05 -7.77
CA GLU A 60 1.89 -20.64 -9.16
C GLU A 60 1.90 -21.83 -10.15
N ASN A 61 1.73 -23.06 -9.68
CA ASN A 61 1.70 -24.23 -10.55
C ASN A 61 0.38 -24.31 -11.32
N HIS A 62 0.46 -24.20 -12.64
CA HIS A 62 -0.69 -24.23 -13.55
C HIS A 62 -1.30 -25.63 -13.69
N HIS A 63 -0.53 -26.68 -13.38
CA HIS A 63 -1.00 -28.07 -13.45
C HIS A 63 -1.77 -28.50 -12.19
N LEU A 64 -1.64 -27.75 -11.09
CA LEU A 64 -2.29 -28.06 -9.82
C LEU A 64 -3.64 -27.32 -9.71
N GLN A 65 -4.74 -28.06 -9.79
CA GLN A 65 -6.12 -27.52 -9.81
C GLN A 65 -6.90 -27.78 -8.51
N ASP A 66 -6.24 -28.36 -7.53
CA ASP A 66 -6.79 -28.96 -6.32
C ASP A 66 -5.90 -28.65 -5.11
N LEU A 67 -5.36 -27.42 -5.04
CA LEU A 67 -4.50 -27.02 -3.92
C LEU A 67 -5.36 -26.80 -2.66
N GLN A 68 -5.00 -27.46 -1.56
CA GLN A 68 -5.75 -27.36 -0.30
C GLN A 68 -5.35 -26.13 0.53
N ASP A 69 -6.35 -25.44 1.08
CA ASP A 69 -6.17 -24.36 2.06
C ASP A 69 -6.12 -24.88 3.51
N SER A 70 -6.07 -23.99 4.51
CA SER A 70 -6.02 -24.39 5.93
C SER A 70 -7.34 -24.95 6.47
N TYR A 71 -8.45 -24.71 5.77
CA TYR A 71 -9.76 -25.28 6.08
C TYR A 71 -10.01 -26.62 5.36
N GLY A 72 -9.10 -27.04 4.48
CA GLY A 72 -9.23 -28.26 3.67
C GLY A 72 -10.06 -28.08 2.40
N GLN A 73 -10.28 -26.85 1.94
CA GLN A 73 -10.95 -26.57 0.67
C GLN A 73 -9.95 -26.68 -0.49
N GLU A 74 -10.39 -27.22 -1.62
CA GLU A 74 -9.56 -27.36 -2.83
C GLU A 74 -9.77 -26.16 -3.76
N TRP A 75 -8.66 -25.55 -4.17
CA TRP A 75 -8.66 -24.35 -5.01
C TRP A 75 -8.01 -24.62 -6.37
N THR A 76 -8.70 -24.21 -7.43
CA THR A 76 -8.18 -24.18 -8.81
C THR A 76 -7.15 -23.08 -9.01
N PHE A 77 -6.29 -23.20 -10.02
CA PHE A 77 -5.29 -22.18 -10.34
C PHE A 77 -5.93 -20.80 -10.58
N GLY A 78 -7.06 -20.76 -11.30
CA GLY A 78 -7.78 -19.51 -11.56
C GLY A 78 -8.28 -18.84 -10.28
N GLN A 79 -8.87 -19.60 -9.35
CA GLN A 79 -9.36 -19.04 -8.09
C GLN A 79 -8.21 -18.47 -7.24
N ARG A 80 -7.09 -19.20 -7.15
CA ARG A 80 -5.88 -18.72 -6.46
C ARG A 80 -5.32 -17.44 -7.09
N LEU A 81 -5.31 -17.38 -8.42
CA LEU A 81 -4.84 -16.20 -9.13
C LEU A 81 -5.70 -14.96 -8.85
N TYR A 82 -7.03 -15.12 -8.79
CA TYR A 82 -7.92 -14.03 -8.38
C TYR A 82 -7.70 -13.63 -6.92
N GLN A 83 -7.46 -14.58 -6.02
CA GLN A 83 -7.11 -14.28 -4.64
C GLN A 83 -5.77 -13.54 -4.53
N GLN A 84 -4.81 -13.86 -5.39
CA GLN A 84 -3.54 -13.12 -5.51
C GLN A 84 -3.75 -11.68 -5.99
N TYR A 85 -4.69 -11.44 -6.91
CA TYR A 85 -5.08 -10.08 -7.31
C TYR A 85 -5.77 -9.31 -6.17
N THR A 86 -6.57 -9.98 -5.35
CA THR A 86 -7.11 -9.40 -4.11
C THR A 86 -5.98 -8.99 -3.17
N CYS A 87 -4.95 -9.83 -3.02
CA CYS A 87 -3.76 -9.50 -2.23
C CYS A 87 -2.99 -8.29 -2.76
N TYR A 88 -2.88 -8.14 -4.08
CA TYR A 88 -2.28 -6.95 -4.67
C TYR A 88 -3.09 -5.69 -4.36
N THR A 89 -4.42 -5.80 -4.46
CA THR A 89 -5.31 -4.68 -4.25
C THR A 89 -5.36 -4.24 -2.80
N VAL A 90 -5.42 -5.18 -1.85
CA VAL A 90 -5.42 -4.85 -0.43
C VAL A 90 -4.10 -4.17 -0.04
N PHE A 91 -2.95 -4.69 -0.48
CA PHE A 91 -1.64 -4.09 -0.22
C PHE A 91 -1.54 -2.70 -0.83
N PHE A 92 -2.06 -2.51 -2.04
CA PHE A 92 -2.15 -1.21 -2.70
C PHE A 92 -2.96 -0.21 -1.87
N ILE A 93 -4.14 -0.61 -1.37
CA ILE A 93 -4.98 0.24 -0.54
C ILE A 93 -4.31 0.55 0.81
N SER A 94 -3.58 -0.39 1.41
CA SER A 94 -2.79 -0.12 2.62
C SER A 94 -1.76 0.98 2.38
N ILE A 95 -1.06 0.94 1.24
CA ILE A 95 -0.12 1.99 0.84
C ILE A 95 -0.87 3.32 0.66
N GLU A 96 -1.96 3.34 -0.10
CA GLU A 96 -2.76 4.54 -0.36
C GLU A 96 -3.21 5.21 0.95
N MET A 97 -3.71 4.42 1.91
CA MET A 97 -4.14 4.92 3.22
C MET A 97 -2.98 5.50 4.02
N CYS A 98 -1.82 4.84 4.03
CA CYS A 98 -0.64 5.38 4.70
C CYS A 98 -0.12 6.65 4.02
N GLN A 99 -0.25 6.77 2.70
CA GLN A 99 0.19 7.92 1.93
C GLN A 99 -0.63 9.18 2.23
N ILE A 100 -1.89 9.03 2.63
CA ILE A 100 -2.69 10.17 3.14
C ILE A 100 -2.04 10.76 4.40
N ALA A 101 -1.56 9.92 5.31
CA ALA A 101 -0.82 10.39 6.48
C ALA A 101 0.56 10.96 6.10
N ASP A 102 1.29 10.31 5.18
CA ASP A 102 2.61 10.79 4.73
C ASP A 102 2.53 12.18 4.09
N VAL A 103 1.56 12.43 3.20
CA VAL A 103 1.42 13.76 2.57
C VAL A 103 1.12 14.86 3.59
N LEU A 104 0.42 14.54 4.68
CA LEU A 104 0.15 15.47 5.76
C LEU A 104 1.40 15.78 6.60
N ILE A 105 2.21 14.79 6.95
CA ILE A 105 3.45 15.03 7.71
C ILE A 105 4.54 15.69 6.86
N ARG A 106 4.56 15.46 5.53
CA ARG A 106 5.48 16.12 4.61
C ARG A 106 5.18 17.60 4.37
N LYS A 107 3.98 18.05 4.75
CA LYS A 107 3.59 19.47 4.68
C LYS A 107 4.49 20.38 5.52
N THR A 108 5.01 19.88 6.64
CA THR A 108 5.80 20.65 7.61
C THR A 108 7.03 19.89 8.06
N ARG A 109 8.22 20.49 7.90
CA ARG A 109 9.49 19.89 8.35
C ARG A 109 9.87 20.23 9.80
N ARG A 110 9.18 21.17 10.44
CA ARG A 110 9.50 21.66 11.80
C ARG A 110 8.28 22.12 12.60
N LEU A 111 7.37 22.88 11.97
CA LEU A 111 6.15 23.33 12.64
C LEU A 111 5.18 22.16 12.86
N SER A 112 4.36 22.28 13.90
CA SER A 112 3.25 21.35 14.10
C SER A 112 2.18 21.55 13.04
N ALA A 113 1.55 20.46 12.59
CA ALA A 113 0.43 20.50 11.65
C ALA A 113 -0.76 21.31 12.18
N PHE A 114 -0.96 21.35 13.51
CA PHE A 114 -2.00 22.17 14.14
C PHE A 114 -1.70 23.67 14.07
N GLN A 115 -0.43 24.05 14.21
CA GLN A 115 -0.01 25.45 14.10
C GLN A 115 -0.09 25.94 12.65
N GLN A 116 0.31 25.09 11.68
CA GLN A 116 0.26 25.43 10.26
C GLN A 116 -1.15 25.34 9.68
N GLY A 117 -1.97 24.40 10.16
CA GLY A 117 -3.32 24.09 9.68
C GLY A 117 -3.35 23.09 8.53
N PHE A 118 -4.22 22.09 8.63
CA PHE A 118 -4.37 20.99 7.66
C PHE A 118 -4.93 21.48 6.31
N PHE A 119 -6.06 22.20 6.31
CA PHE A 119 -6.82 22.51 5.09
C PHE A 119 -6.41 23.82 4.39
N ARG A 120 -5.37 24.51 4.86
CA ARG A 120 -4.93 25.79 4.24
C ARG A 120 -4.40 25.63 2.81
N ASN A 121 -3.85 24.45 2.48
CA ASN A 121 -3.41 24.15 1.12
C ASN A 121 -4.53 23.39 0.40
N LYS A 122 -5.35 24.11 -0.38
CA LYS A 122 -6.50 23.54 -1.09
C LYS A 122 -6.10 22.51 -2.14
N ILE A 123 -4.98 22.72 -2.84
CA ILE A 123 -4.47 21.78 -3.86
C ILE A 123 -4.12 20.44 -3.22
N LEU A 124 -3.51 20.45 -2.04
CA LEU A 124 -3.17 19.21 -1.32
C LEU A 124 -4.43 18.42 -0.95
N VAL A 125 -5.49 19.08 -0.48
CA VAL A 125 -6.75 18.41 -0.12
C VAL A 125 -7.42 17.83 -1.37
N ILE A 126 -7.45 18.59 -2.47
CA ILE A 126 -7.99 18.10 -3.76
C ILE A 126 -7.19 16.89 -4.25
N ALA A 127 -5.86 16.90 -4.12
CA ALA A 127 -5.01 15.78 -4.50
C ALA A 127 -5.31 14.52 -3.67
N ILE A 128 -5.52 14.65 -2.34
CA ILE A 128 -5.92 13.52 -1.48
C ILE A 128 -7.26 12.93 -1.94
N VAL A 129 -8.25 13.79 -2.21
CA VAL A 129 -9.57 13.32 -2.68
C VAL A 129 -9.44 12.63 -4.04
N PHE A 130 -8.68 13.21 -4.96
CA PHE A 130 -8.46 12.64 -6.28
C PHE A 130 -7.74 11.28 -6.21
N GLN A 131 -6.74 11.16 -5.33
CA GLN A 131 -6.05 9.89 -5.05
C GLN A 131 -7.05 8.81 -4.63
N VAL A 132 -7.88 9.08 -3.62
CA VAL A 132 -8.92 8.13 -3.17
C VAL A 132 -9.91 7.79 -4.29
N CYS A 133 -10.34 8.78 -5.08
CA CYS A 133 -11.24 8.53 -6.21
C CYS A 133 -10.62 7.59 -7.27
N VAL A 134 -9.33 7.77 -7.58
CA VAL A 134 -8.61 6.87 -8.51
C VAL A 134 -8.48 5.47 -7.90
N GLY A 135 -8.16 5.36 -6.61
CA GLY A 135 -8.13 4.08 -5.90
C GLY A 135 -9.47 3.35 -5.98
N CYS A 136 -10.58 4.04 -5.68
CA CYS A 136 -11.93 3.49 -5.78
C CYS A 136 -12.29 3.10 -7.23
N PHE A 137 -11.89 3.89 -8.22
CA PHE A 137 -12.12 3.55 -9.63
C PHE A 137 -11.39 2.26 -10.01
N LEU A 138 -10.12 2.11 -9.62
CA LEU A 138 -9.36 0.89 -9.90
C LEU A 138 -9.96 -0.34 -9.22
N CYS A 139 -10.42 -0.22 -7.97
CA CYS A 139 -10.97 -1.36 -7.23
C CYS A 139 -12.37 -1.78 -7.69
N TYR A 140 -13.25 -0.82 -7.98
CA TYR A 140 -14.69 -1.07 -8.15
C TYR A 140 -15.21 -0.91 -9.58
N CYS A 141 -14.39 -0.47 -10.53
CA CYS A 141 -14.81 -0.40 -11.93
C CYS A 141 -14.92 -1.81 -12.54
N PRO A 142 -16.03 -2.14 -13.23
CA PRO A 142 -16.20 -3.45 -13.84
C PRO A 142 -15.15 -3.70 -14.94
N GLY A 143 -14.55 -4.90 -14.92
CA GLY A 143 -13.51 -5.30 -15.88
C GLY A 143 -12.08 -5.14 -15.36
N MET A 144 -11.87 -4.39 -14.27
CA MET A 144 -10.54 -4.19 -13.67
C MET A 144 -9.79 -5.47 -13.25
N PRO A 145 -10.45 -6.55 -12.77
CA PRO A 145 -9.77 -7.80 -12.45
C PRO A 145 -8.96 -8.41 -13.60
N ASN A 146 -9.46 -8.29 -14.83
CA ASN A 146 -8.85 -8.93 -16.00
C ASN A 146 -7.94 -7.97 -16.78
N ILE A 147 -8.12 -6.66 -16.61
CA ILE A 147 -7.36 -5.65 -17.35
C ILE A 147 -6.13 -5.20 -16.57
N PHE A 148 -6.31 -4.88 -15.28
CA PHE A 148 -5.27 -4.30 -14.42
C PHE A 148 -5.04 -5.08 -13.13
N ASN A 149 -5.68 -6.24 -12.96
CA ASN A 149 -5.50 -7.13 -11.80
C ASN A 149 -5.93 -6.49 -10.47
N PHE A 150 -6.91 -5.58 -10.51
CA PHE A 150 -7.52 -4.99 -9.31
C PHE A 150 -8.84 -5.68 -9.00
N MET A 151 -9.06 -5.93 -7.70
CA MET A 151 -10.24 -6.62 -7.20
C MET A 151 -11.09 -5.69 -6.34
N PRO A 152 -12.43 -5.84 -6.35
CA PRO A 152 -13.28 -5.12 -5.42
C PRO A 152 -13.11 -5.70 -4.02
N ILE A 153 -12.31 -5.02 -3.19
CA ILE A 153 -12.13 -5.38 -1.78
C ILE A 153 -13.43 -5.14 -1.00
N ARG A 154 -13.72 -6.00 -0.03
CA ARG A 154 -14.91 -5.95 0.83
C ARG A 154 -14.61 -5.38 2.20
#